data_AF-A0A4R1PM87-F1
#
_entry.id   AF-A0A4R1PM87-F1
#
_cell.length_a   1.000
_cell.length_b   1.000
_cell.length_c   1.000
_cell.angle_alpha   90.00
_cell.angle_beta   90.00
_cell.angle_gamma   90.00
#
_symmetry.space_group_name_H-M   'P 1'
#
loop_
_entity.id
_entity.type
_entity.pdbx_description
1 polymer ?
#
loop_
_entity_poly.entity_id
_entity_poly.type
_entity_poly.pdbx_seq_one_letter_code
_entity_poly.pdbx_strand_id
1 'polypeptide(L)' 'MGGGLPVLFEGQVVGGIAVSGVKSEFDVQIAKAGLAFIVRDENH' A
#
# COMPACT_ATOMS: atom_id res chain seq x y z
N MET A 1 -14.53 2.87 -5.13
CA MET A 1 -13.69 3.63 -4.17
C MET A 1 -12.92 2.63 -3.33
N GLY A 2 -11.64 2.44 -3.65
CA GLY A 2 -10.79 1.47 -2.95
C GLY A 2 -9.54 1.24 -3.78
N GLY A 3 -8.45 1.87 -3.37
CA GLY A 3 -7.11 1.73 -3.94
C GLY A 3 -6.03 2.21 -2.96
N GLY A 4 -6.44 2.63 -1.76
CA GLY A 4 -5.58 3.09 -0.69
C GLY A 4 -5.43 2.01 0.38
N LEU A 5 -4.21 1.79 0.85
CA LEU A 5 -3.88 0.90 1.95
C LEU A 5 -3.06 1.63 3.01
N PRO A 6 -3.31 1.38 4.31
CA PRO A 6 -2.49 1.94 5.37
C PRO A 6 -1.11 1.29 5.38
N VAL A 7 -0.08 2.08 5.71
CA VAL A 7 1.24 1.59 6.07
C VAL A 7 1.28 1.46 7.58
N LEU A 8 1.59 0.25 8.07
CA LEU A 8 1.68 -0.06 9.49
C LEU A 8 3.15 -0.20 9.89
N PHE A 9 3.54 0.44 10.99
CA PHE A 9 4.83 0.25 11.66
C PHE A 9 4.55 0.07 13.16
N GLU A 10 4.99 -1.06 13.73
CA GLU A 10 4.72 -1.42 15.15
C GLU A 10 3.24 -1.36 15.54
N GLY A 11 2.35 -1.75 14.62
CA GLY A 11 0.90 -1.72 14.82
C GLY A 11 0.27 -0.32 14.78
N GLN A 12 1.06 0.73 14.54
CA GLN A 12 0.58 2.10 14.35
C GLN A 12 0.50 2.45 12.86
N VAL A 13 -0.49 3.26 12.49
CA VAL A 13 -0.58 3.80 11.12
C VAL A 13 0.38 4.97 11.00
N VAL A 14 1.36 4.84 10.12
CA VAL A 14 2.38 5.88 9.88
C VAL A 14 2.20 6.58 8.53
N GLY A 15 1.28 6.09 7.70
CA GLY A 15 0.99 6.67 6.39
C GLY A 15 0.06 5.80 5.56
N GLY A 16 -0.01 6.06 4.26
CA GLY A 16 -0.81 5.28 3.32
C GLY A 16 -0.27 5.34 1.91
N ILE A 17 -0.41 4.24 1.17
CA ILE A 17 -0.17 4.17 -0.27
C ILE A 17 -1.50 4.13 -0.98
N ALA A 18 -1.66 4.89 -2.06
CA ALA A 18 -2.86 4.88 -2.87
C ALA A 18 -2.53 4.79 -4.36
N VAL A 19 -3.32 4.00 -5.07
CA VAL A 19 -3.28 3.89 -6.54
C VAL A 19 -4.64 4.32 -7.07
N SER A 20 -4.64 5.03 -8.19
CA SER A 20 -5.84 5.51 -8.85
C SER A 20 -5.77 5.18 -10.34
N GLY A 21 -6.65 4.29 -10.79
CA GLY A 21 -6.81 3.87 -12.17
C GLY A 21 -8.28 3.77 -12.58
N VAL A 22 -8.57 3.09 -13.69
CA VAL A 22 -9.94 2.98 -14.23
C VAL A 22 -10.75 1.86 -13.57
N LYS A 23 -10.08 0.80 -13.08
CA LYS A 23 -10.71 -0.35 -12.38
C LYS A 23 -10.13 -0.50 -10.97
N SER A 24 -10.97 -0.28 -9.96
CA SER A 24 -10.57 -0.30 -8.54
C SER A 24 -9.96 -1.62 -8.05
N GLU A 25 -10.30 -2.76 -8.67
CA GLU A 25 -9.73 -4.08 -8.31
C GLU A 25 -8.23 -4.18 -8.61
N PHE A 26 -7.74 -3.49 -9.63
CA PHE A 26 -6.31 -3.45 -9.96
C PHE A 26 -5.57 -2.46 -9.05
N ASP A 27 -6.20 -1.35 -8.70
CA ASP A 27 -5.62 -0.35 -7.80
C ASP A 27 -5.25 -0.95 -6.44
N VAL A 28 -6.12 -1.78 -5.86
CA VAL A 28 -5.84 -2.49 -4.61
C VAL A 28 -4.68 -3.48 -4.76
N GLN A 29 -4.58 -4.20 -5.88
CA GLN A 29 -3.49 -5.16 -6.12
C GLN A 29 -2.14 -4.46 -6.24
N ILE A 30 -2.09 -3.33 -6.95
CA ILE A 30 -0.88 -2.52 -7.09
C ILE A 30 -0.48 -1.93 -5.73
N ALA A 31 -1.44 -1.38 -4.97
CA ALA A 31 -1.18 -0.87 -3.62
C ALA A 31 -0.62 -1.96 -2.69
N LYS A 32 -1.13 -3.19 -2.77
CA LYS A 32 -0.61 -4.34 -2.01
C LYS A 32 0.83 -4.69 -2.39
N ALA A 33 1.15 -4.68 -3.69
CA ALA A 33 2.49 -4.95 -4.18
C ALA A 33 3.50 -3.90 -3.68
N GLY A 34 3.13 -2.61 -3.72
CA GLY A 34 3.94 -1.53 -3.16
C GLY A 34 4.16 -1.68 -1.65
N LEU A 35 3.11 -2.00 -0.89
CA LEU A 35 3.24 -2.25 0.54
C LEU A 35 4.15 -3.44 0.85
N ALA A 36 4.05 -4.53 0.08
CA ALA A 36 4.90 -5.71 0.23
C ALA A 36 6.38 -5.45 -0.10
N PHE A 37 6.67 -4.49 -0.98
CA PHE A 37 8.04 -4.03 -1.21
C PHE A 37 8.59 -3.26 0.00
N ILE A 38 7.82 -2.31 0.54
CA ILE A 38 8.21 -1.51 1.71
C ILE A 38 8.53 -2.41 2.91
N VAL A 39 7.72 -3.45 3.15
CA VAL A 39 7.95 -4.41 4.25
C VAL A 39 9.24 -5.23 4.05
N ARG A 40 9.68 -5.44 2.81
CA ARG A 40 10.89 -6.22 2.49
C ARG A 40 12.16 -5.38 2.47
N ASP A 41 12.04 -4.08 2.20
CA ASP A 41 13.15 -3.14 2.18
C ASP A 41 13.37 -2.55 3.57
N GLU A 42 13.77 -3.40 4.52
CA GLU A 42 14.04 -3.03 5.92
C GLU A 42 15.39 -2.31 6.10
N ASN A 43 16.13 -2.06 5.00
CA ASN A 43 17.55 -1.68 5.00
C ASN A 43 17.85 -0.34 4.32
N HIS A 44 16.85 0.52 4.11
CA HIS A 44 17.04 1.94 3.74
C HIS A 44 16.45 2.87 4.80
#